data_AF-F9NV87-F1
#
_entry.id   AF-F9NV87-F1
#
_cell.length_a   1.000
_cell.length_b   1.000
_cell.length_c   1.000
_cell.angle_alpha   90.00
_cell.angle_beta   90.00
_cell.angle_gamma   90.00
#
_symmetry.space_group_name_H-M   'P 1'
#
loop_
_entity.id
_entity.type
_entity.pdbx_description
1 polymer ?
#
loop_
_entity_poly.entity_id
_entity_poly.type
_entity_poly.pdbx_seq_one_letter_code
_entity_poly.pdbx_strand_id
1 'polypeptide(L)' 'MSFSIRLTDHERRLADSYARLHSQSLSEAFKQALFDRIADEFDLQVAREALTDYARDNYQSRPISELWDECDL' A
#
# COMPACT_ATOMS: atom_id res chain seq x y z
N MET A 1 6.39 -20.46 -0.03
CA MET A 1 5.79 -20.20 1.30
C MET A 1 4.29 -20.43 1.18
N SER A 2 3.68 -21.21 2.08
CA SER A 2 2.25 -21.54 2.05
C SER A 2 1.55 -20.97 3.28
N PHE A 3 0.45 -20.24 3.08
CA PHE A 3 -0.40 -19.71 4.14
C PHE A 3 -1.74 -20.43 4.10
N SER A 4 -2.30 -20.75 5.26
CA SER A 4 -3.63 -21.33 5.39
C SER A 4 -4.52 -20.36 6.14
N ILE A 5 -5.63 -19.98 5.53
CA ILE A 5 -6.62 -19.06 6.10
C ILE A 5 -7.93 -19.83 6.21
N ARG A 6 -8.56 -19.77 7.38
CA ARG A 6 -9.91 -20.32 7.57
C ARG A 6 -10.93 -19.29 7.12
N LEU A 7 -11.81 -19.71 6.23
CA LEU A 7 -12.93 -18.91 5.73
C LEU A 7 -14.22 -19.68 6.00
N THR A 8 -15.28 -18.96 6.32
CA THR A 8 -16.65 -19.47 6.24
C THR A 8 -17.04 -19.70 4.78
N ASP A 9 -18.10 -20.48 4.55
CA ASP A 9 -18.61 -20.72 3.20
C ASP A 9 -19.07 -19.42 2.51
N HIS A 10 -19.52 -18.43 3.27
CA HIS A 10 -19.91 -17.13 2.73
C HIS A 10 -18.69 -16.32 2.27
N GLU A 11 -17.68 -16.17 3.13
CA GLU A 11 -16.44 -15.45 2.80
C GLU A 11 -15.72 -16.08 1.61
N ARG A 12 -15.67 -17.42 1.56
CA ARG A 12 -15.06 -18.13 0.43
C ARG A 12 -15.78 -17.85 -0.88
N ARG A 13 -17.12 -17.89 -0.90
CA ARG A 13 -17.90 -17.58 -2.11
C ARG A 13 -17.68 -16.15 -2.60
N LEU A 14 -17.59 -15.20 -1.67
CA LEU A 14 -17.31 -13.80 -1.98
C LEU A 14 -15.91 -13.65 -2.59
N ALA A 15 -14.90 -14.22 -1.96
CA ALA A 15 -13.51 -14.15 -2.41
C ALA A 15 -13.31 -14.87 -3.76
N ASP A 16 -13.95 -16.03 -3.97
CA ASP A 16 -13.94 -16.74 -5.25
C ASP A 16 -14.61 -15.91 -6.37
N SER A 17 -15.71 -15.21 -6.06
CA SER A 17 -16.39 -14.34 -7.04
C SER A 17 -15.53 -13.15 -7.43
N TYR A 18 -14.84 -12.54 -6.47
CA TYR A 18 -13.87 -11.47 -6.71
C TYR A 18 -12.72 -11.96 -7.59
N ALA A 19 -12.07 -13.07 -7.22
CA ALA A 19 -10.96 -13.62 -8.00
C ALA A 19 -11.36 -13.94 -9.45
N ARG A 20 -12.56 -14.51 -9.66
CA ARG A 20 -13.12 -14.76 -11.00
C ARG A 20 -13.36 -13.48 -11.80
N LEU A 21 -13.91 -12.44 -11.18
CA LEU A 21 -14.14 -11.15 -11.83
C LEU A 21 -12.84 -10.54 -12.36
N HIS A 22 -11.75 -10.72 -11.61
CA HIS A 22 -10.42 -10.23 -11.96
C HIS A 22 -9.58 -11.23 -12.76
N SER A 23 -10.14 -12.38 -13.17
CA SER A 23 -9.42 -13.46 -13.87
C SER A 23 -8.14 -13.94 -13.16
N GLN A 24 -8.16 -13.91 -11.82
CA GLN A 24 -7.05 -14.30 -10.95
C GLN A 24 -7.38 -15.58 -10.17
N SER A 25 -6.34 -16.24 -9.66
CA SER A 25 -6.55 -17.28 -8.65
C SER A 25 -6.89 -16.66 -7.29
N LEU A 26 -7.64 -17.38 -6.45
CA LEU A 26 -7.97 -16.92 -5.10
C LEU A 26 -6.71 -16.54 -4.30
N SER A 27 -5.66 -17.37 -4.39
CA SER A 27 -4.37 -17.13 -3.73
C SER A 27 -3.66 -15.88 -4.22
N GLU A 28 -3.79 -15.54 -5.50
CA GLU A 28 -3.18 -14.35 -6.09
C GLU A 28 -3.92 -13.09 -5.66
N ALA A 29 -5.25 -13.09 -5.77
CA ALA A 29 -6.09 -12.01 -5.27
C ALA A 29 -5.83 -11.71 -3.79
N PHE A 30 -5.69 -12.75 -2.94
CA PHE A 30 -5.34 -12.57 -1.53
C PHE A 30 -3.95 -11.98 -1.31
N LYS A 31 -2.94 -12.45 -2.04
CA LYS A 31 -1.57 -11.92 -1.92
C LYS A 31 -1.52 -10.46 -2.33
N GLN A 32 -2.14 -10.13 -3.46
CA GLN A 32 -2.19 -8.78 -3.98
C GLN A 32 -2.88 -7.86 -2.97
N ALA A 33 -4.10 -8.19 -2.55
CA ALA A 33 -4.83 -7.39 -1.57
C ALA A 33 -4.07 -7.21 -0.23
N LEU A 34 -3.33 -8.22 0.21
CA LEU A 34 -2.49 -8.12 1.41
C LEU A 34 -1.34 -7.14 1.22
N PHE A 35 -0.58 -7.25 0.12
CA PHE A 35 0.56 -6.36 -0.12
C PHE A 35 0.11 -4.94 -0.44
N ASP A 36 -0.99 -4.76 -1.15
CA ASP A 36 -1.59 -3.45 -1.39
C ASP A 36 -1.94 -2.77 -0.06
N ARG A 37 -2.59 -3.51 0.86
CA ARG A 37 -2.92 -2.99 2.21
C ARG A 37 -1.67 -2.62 3.02
N ILE A 38 -0.60 -3.43 2.94
CA ILE A 38 0.67 -3.15 3.62
C ILE A 38 1.32 -1.89 3.04
N ALA A 39 1.35 -1.77 1.71
CA ALA A 39 1.90 -0.60 1.03
C ALA A 39 1.14 0.67 1.40
N ASP A 40 -0.19 0.64 1.38
CA ASP A 40 -1.04 1.77 1.77
C ASP A 40 -0.74 2.24 3.21
N GLU A 41 -0.59 1.31 4.16
CA GLU A 41 -0.27 1.65 5.56
C GLU A 41 1.12 2.24 5.69
N PHE A 42 2.09 1.67 4.99
CA PHE A 42 3.46 2.15 4.99
C PHE A 42 3.57 3.56 4.37
N ASP A 43 3.01 3.77 3.19
CA ASP A 43 3.00 5.04 2.49
C ASP A 43 2.31 6.13 3.31
N LEU A 44 1.19 5.78 3.96
CA LEU A 44 0.47 6.69 4.84
C LEU A 44 1.30 7.07 6.09
N GLN A 45 2.09 6.14 6.64
CA GLN A 45 3.01 6.46 7.72
C GLN A 45 4.12 7.41 7.26
N VAL A 46 4.79 7.10 6.13
CA VAL A 46 5.85 7.94 5.57
C VAL A 46 5.34 9.35 5.27
N ALA A 47 4.15 9.47 4.68
CA ALA A 47 3.52 10.76 4.40
C ALA A 47 3.25 11.57 5.68
N ARG A 48 2.81 10.91 6.76
CA ARG A 48 2.59 11.57 8.07
C ARG A 48 3.88 12.06 8.69
N GLU A 49 4.95 11.28 8.60
CA GLU A 49 6.28 11.66 9.08
C GLU A 49 6.78 12.89 8.32
N ALA A 50 6.73 12.86 6.98
CA ALA A 50 7.11 13.99 6.14
C ALA A 50 6.31 15.27 6.46
N LEU A 51 4.99 15.16 6.67
CA LEU A 51 4.16 16.29 7.08
C LEU A 51 4.54 16.83 8.46
N THR A 52 4.90 15.96 9.39
CA THR A 52 5.32 16.35 10.74
C THR A 52 6.65 17.10 10.71
N ASP A 53 7.59 16.64 9.90
CA ASP A 53 8.88 17.30 9.70
C ASP A 53 8.70 18.67 9.03
N TYR A 54 7.88 18.74 7.97
CA TYR A 54 7.54 19.99 7.30
C TYR A 54 6.87 21.02 8.24
N ALA A 55 5.99 20.55 9.13
CA ALA A 55 5.37 21.40 10.15
C ALA A 55 6.39 21.88 11.21
N ARG A 56 7.37 21.04 11.58
CA ARG A 56 8.47 21.45 12.48
C ARG A 56 9.35 22.54 11.85
N ASP A 57 9.53 22.49 10.54
CA ASP A 57 10.26 23.51 9.78
C ASP A 57 9.41 24.75 9.45
N ASN A 58 8.28 24.93 10.13
CA ASN A 58 7.37 26.06 9.98
C ASN A 58 6.89 26.26 8.53
N TYR A 59 6.65 25.15 7.82
CA TYR A 59 6.15 25.14 6.45
C TYR A 59 7.06 25.88 5.46
N GLN A 60 8.37 25.85 5.69
CA GLN A 60 9.34 26.46 4.77
C GLN A 60 9.50 25.62 3.51
N SER A 61 9.18 26.22 2.36
CA SER A 61 9.48 25.64 1.06
C SER A 61 10.94 25.84 0.68
N ARG A 62 11.51 24.87 -0.03
CA ARG A 62 12.82 24.97 -0.69
C ARG A 62 12.68 24.87 -2.21
N PRO A 63 13.63 25.42 -2.98
CA PRO A 63 13.65 25.30 -4.43
C PRO A 63 13.62 23.83 -4.88
N ILE A 64 12.89 23.55 -5.97
CA ILE A 64 12.79 22.20 -6.54
C ILE A 64 14.15 21.67 -7.06
N SER A 65 15.10 22.57 -7.38
CA SER A 65 16.45 22.18 -7.80
C SER A 65 17.17 21.37 -6.74
N GLU A 66 17.01 21.73 -5.46
CA GLU A 66 17.66 20.98 -4.37
C GLU A 66 17.09 19.55 -4.27
N LEU A 67 15.80 19.35 -4.59
CA LEU A 67 15.19 18.01 -4.61
C LEU A 67 15.76 17.18 -5.76
N TRP A 68 15.98 17.77 -6.93
CA TRP A 68 16.58 17.07 -8.07
C TRP A 68 18.01 16.65 -7.78
N ASP A 69 18.81 17.54 -7.18
CA ASP A 69 20.18 17.24 -6.75
C ASP A 69 20.20 16.06 -5.75
N GLU A 70 19.24 15.99 -4.81
CA GLU A 70 19.11 14.88 -3.85
C GLU A 70 18.62 13.56 -4.46
N CYS A 71 17.85 13.63 -5.56
CA CYS A 71 17.28 12.47 -6.24
C CYS A 71 18.16 11.95 -7.39
N ASP A 72 19.34 12.54 -7.61
CA ASP A 72 20.22 12.27 -8.76
C ASP A 72 19.51 12.41 -10.13
N LEU A 73 18.66 13.44 -10.28
CA LEU A 73 17.86 13.72 -11.49
C LEU A 73 18.37 14.89 -12.33
#